data_AF-A0A6T8TFT0-F1
#
_entry.id   AF-A0A6T8TFT0-F1
#
_cell.length_a   1.000
_cell.length_b   1.000
_cell.length_c   1.000
_cell.angle_alpha   90.00
_cell.angle_beta   90.00
_cell.angle_gamma   90.00
#
_symmetry.space_group_name_H-M   'P 1'
#
loop_
_entity.id
_entity.type
_entity.pdbx_description
1 polymer ?
#
loop_
_entity_poly.entity_id
_entity_poly.type
_entity_poly.pdbx_seq_one_letter_code
_entity_poly.pdbx_strand_id
1 'polypeptide(L)'
;CLPVHRLAAAQLPPAGFVLLVQYVDQLCHMFGIQQATPLAVFSSSISGAQDAQEEDLSGAQVVHLGRKSLVLRLPDADSVIKVAATRTILHELAIHRVIDSQRCPSLRASAGLCHGLISGVGDGLAFLKLQHWCQPVSGNQLARDQLVHLFWDQAEAAVQQLHTMHILHRDIKPANFLAHNGQLVLNDFDMACQSCQTGEISRRPVGTMAFWSPRCDVEIPGWHYAPEDDWMGLALTFASWLGVYQPALRSPSTCSPSANASVKLGAVHTLLSPGFEVMLPGSFRQRIQPAYDQVNSEVVSAQCHSAG
;
A
#
# COMPACT_ATOMS: atom_id res chain seq x y z
N CYS A 1 -43.27 -16.35 1.33
CA CYS A 1 -42.51 -15.58 0.31
C CYS A 1 -41.42 -14.78 1.00
N LEU A 2 -40.26 -14.75 0.35
CA LEU A 2 -38.92 -14.39 0.81
C LEU A 2 -38.76 -12.94 1.34
N PRO A 3 -37.65 -12.66 2.07
CA PRO A 3 -37.61 -11.71 3.18
C PRO A 3 -37.12 -10.31 2.81
N VAL A 4 -37.47 -9.37 3.68
CA VAL A 4 -36.95 -8.01 3.77
C VAL A 4 -35.41 -8.08 3.91
N HIS A 5 -34.71 -7.85 2.80
CA HIS A 5 -33.26 -7.60 2.85
C HIS A 5 -33.03 -6.30 3.62
N ARG A 6 -32.33 -6.43 4.75
CA ARG A 6 -31.64 -5.31 5.39
C ARG A 6 -30.72 -4.68 4.35
N LEU A 7 -31.07 -3.49 3.87
CA LEU A 7 -30.09 -2.54 3.35
C LEU A 7 -29.13 -2.28 4.51
N ALA A 8 -27.90 -2.79 4.40
CA ALA A 8 -26.82 -2.36 5.27
C ALA A 8 -26.75 -0.84 5.12
N ALA A 9 -26.97 -0.12 6.23
CA ALA A 9 -26.85 1.33 6.28
C ALA A 9 -25.50 1.70 5.65
N ALA A 10 -25.53 2.39 4.51
CA ALA A 10 -24.36 3.12 4.03
C ALA A 10 -23.93 3.99 5.20
N GLN A 11 -22.78 3.67 5.81
CA GLN A 11 -22.25 4.43 6.92
C GLN A 11 -22.13 5.87 6.43
N LEU A 12 -22.91 6.76 7.04
CA LEU A 12 -22.72 8.19 6.87
C LEU A 12 -21.23 8.47 7.11
N PRO A 13 -20.60 9.33 6.29
CA PRO A 13 -19.20 9.67 6.48
C PRO A 13 -18.97 10.11 7.93
N PRO A 14 -17.80 9.80 8.53
CA PRO A 14 -17.52 10.19 9.91
C PRO A 14 -17.77 11.69 10.09
N ALA A 15 -18.23 12.12 11.26
CA ALA A 15 -18.55 13.53 11.52
C ALA A 15 -17.40 14.49 11.14
N GLY A 16 -16.15 14.06 11.29
CA GLY A 16 -14.97 14.83 10.86
C GLY A 16 -14.82 15.02 9.34
N PHE A 17 -15.32 14.08 8.53
CA PHE A 17 -15.32 14.20 7.06
C PHE A 17 -16.39 15.18 6.59
N VAL A 18 -17.60 15.10 7.16
CA VAL A 18 -18.66 16.08 6.91
C VAL A 18 -18.18 17.48 7.29
N LEU A 19 -17.49 17.61 8.43
CA LEU A 19 -16.88 18.88 8.86
C LEU A 19 -15.78 19.36 7.92
N LEU A 20 -14.95 18.48 7.36
CA LEU A 20 -13.89 18.87 6.41
C LEU A 20 -14.48 19.37 5.09
N VAL A 21 -15.49 18.67 4.55
CA VAL A 21 -16.21 19.09 3.34
C VAL A 21 -16.93 20.42 3.60
N GLN A 22 -17.65 20.54 4.73
CA GLN A 22 -18.30 21.79 5.13
C GLN A 22 -17.30 22.93 5.35
N TYR A 23 -16.12 22.63 5.88
CA TYR A 23 -15.05 23.61 6.09
C TYR A 23 -14.47 24.09 4.76
N VAL A 24 -14.21 23.17 3.82
CA VAL A 24 -13.77 23.52 2.46
C VAL A 24 -14.85 24.32 1.72
N ASP A 25 -16.11 23.93 1.83
CA ASP A 25 -17.25 24.65 1.25
C ASP A 25 -17.41 26.05 1.86
N GLN A 26 -17.24 26.18 3.17
CA GLN A 26 -17.24 27.47 3.87
C GLN A 26 -16.07 28.35 3.44
N LEU A 27 -14.87 27.80 3.26
CA LEU A 27 -13.71 28.54 2.75
C LEU A 27 -13.98 29.02 1.32
N CYS A 28 -14.49 28.16 0.44
CA CYS A 28 -14.83 28.54 -0.93
C CYS A 28 -15.87 29.67 -0.95
N HIS A 29 -16.91 29.57 -0.13
CA HIS A 29 -17.92 30.61 0.02
C HIS A 29 -17.35 31.93 0.57
N MET A 30 -16.54 31.86 1.63
CA MET A 30 -15.97 33.02 2.32
C MET A 30 -14.97 33.79 1.45
N PHE A 31 -14.25 33.10 0.57
CA PHE A 31 -13.28 33.71 -0.35
C PHE A 31 -13.81 33.92 -1.76
N GLY A 32 -15.10 33.69 -2.01
CA GLY A 32 -15.71 33.86 -3.33
C GLY A 32 -15.12 32.94 -4.41
N ILE A 33 -14.56 31.79 -4.00
CA ILE A 33 -13.97 30.79 -4.88
C ILE A 33 -15.12 29.92 -5.40
N GLN A 34 -15.30 29.88 -6.72
CA GLN A 34 -16.31 29.01 -7.33
C GLN A 34 -16.01 27.54 -6.97
N GLN A 35 -16.98 26.85 -6.37
CA GLN A 35 -16.92 25.40 -6.20
C GLN A 35 -16.85 24.75 -7.58
N ALA A 36 -15.73 24.14 -7.90
CA ALA A 36 -15.63 23.33 -9.11
C ALA A 36 -16.23 21.96 -8.85
N THR A 37 -17.11 21.51 -9.73
CA THR A 37 -17.41 20.08 -9.87
C THR A 37 -16.13 19.42 -10.37
N PRO A 38 -15.47 18.53 -9.59
CA PRO A 38 -14.26 17.89 -10.08
C PRO A 38 -14.61 17.03 -11.30
N LEU A 39 -14.05 17.39 -12.45
CA LEU A 39 -14.16 16.63 -13.70
C LEU A 39 -12.82 15.92 -13.94
N ALA A 40 -12.84 14.62 -14.17
CA ALA A 40 -11.64 13.91 -14.62
C ALA A 40 -11.53 14.02 -16.14
N VAL A 41 -10.47 14.67 -16.61
CA VAL A 41 -10.19 14.78 -18.04
C VAL A 41 -9.15 13.74 -18.40
N PHE A 42 -9.53 12.75 -19.21
CA PHE A 42 -8.60 11.73 -19.70
C PHE A 42 -7.64 12.36 -20.70
N SER A 43 -6.38 11.96 -20.63
CA SER A 43 -5.45 12.17 -21.74
C SER A 43 -5.08 10.80 -22.28
N SER A 44 -5.89 10.25 -23.18
CA SER A 44 -5.43 9.14 -24.00
C SER A 44 -4.48 9.67 -25.08
N SER A 45 -3.18 9.72 -24.78
CA SER A 45 -2.19 9.59 -25.85
C SER A 45 -0.85 9.04 -25.36
N ILE A 46 -0.56 7.81 -25.77
CA ILE A 46 0.81 7.35 -26.10
C ILE A 46 1.19 7.83 -27.52
N SER A 47 0.28 8.45 -28.27
CA SER A 47 0.53 9.01 -29.60
C SER A 47 -0.45 10.15 -29.85
N GLY A 48 0.03 11.34 -30.23
CA GLY A 48 -0.73 12.58 -30.31
C GLY A 48 -1.99 12.54 -31.21
N ALA A 49 -3.11 12.06 -30.65
CA ALA A 49 -4.44 12.14 -31.21
C ALA A 49 -5.38 12.76 -30.16
N GLN A 50 -6.12 13.78 -30.59
CA GLN A 50 -6.95 14.67 -29.79
C GLN A 50 -8.32 14.07 -29.43
N ASP A 51 -8.37 12.97 -28.68
CA ASP A 51 -9.63 12.51 -28.07
C ASP A 51 -9.43 12.34 -26.56
N ALA A 52 -9.30 13.46 -25.87
CA ALA A 52 -9.44 13.49 -24.41
C ALA A 52 -10.89 13.13 -24.08
N GLN A 53 -11.17 11.86 -23.77
CA GLN A 53 -12.45 11.52 -23.17
C GLN A 53 -12.56 12.24 -21.81
N GLU A 54 -13.77 12.50 -21.32
CA GLU A 54 -13.99 12.99 -19.96
C GLU A 54 -14.76 11.91 -19.18
N GLU A 55 -14.39 11.64 -17.93
CA GLU A 55 -15.19 10.80 -17.02
C GLU A 55 -15.78 11.70 -15.94
N ASP A 56 -17.10 11.73 -15.93
CA ASP A 56 -17.87 12.49 -14.96
C ASP A 56 -17.73 11.86 -13.58
N LEU A 57 -17.04 12.55 -12.68
CA LEU A 57 -16.86 12.14 -11.29
C LEU A 57 -17.95 12.66 -10.35
N SER A 58 -18.98 13.34 -10.86
CA SER A 58 -20.04 13.93 -10.03
C SER A 58 -20.77 12.91 -9.17
N GLY A 59 -20.87 11.65 -9.64
CA GLY A 59 -21.45 10.54 -8.87
C GLY A 59 -20.47 9.78 -7.98
N ALA A 60 -19.17 10.12 -8.01
CA ALA A 60 -18.14 9.33 -7.36
C ALA A 60 -18.18 9.47 -5.83
N GLN A 61 -18.01 8.35 -5.14
CA GLN A 61 -17.91 8.29 -3.69
C GLN A 61 -16.46 8.17 -3.26
N VAL A 62 -16.07 8.95 -2.25
CA VAL A 62 -14.78 8.77 -1.58
C VAL A 62 -14.82 7.47 -0.77
N VAL A 63 -14.04 6.48 -1.20
CA VAL A 63 -13.97 5.17 -0.55
C VAL A 63 -12.71 5.00 0.31
N HIS A 64 -11.67 5.81 0.06
CA HIS A 64 -10.48 5.83 0.90
C HIS A 64 -9.79 7.21 0.88
N LEU A 65 -9.28 7.63 2.03
CA LEU A 65 -8.45 8.81 2.20
C LEU A 65 -7.06 8.37 2.69
N GLY A 66 -6.11 8.36 1.76
CA GLY A 66 -4.70 8.16 2.06
C GLY A 66 -4.04 9.46 2.52
N ARG A 67 -2.80 9.37 3.02
CA ARG A 67 -2.04 10.54 3.46
C ARG A 67 -1.75 11.55 2.34
N LYS A 68 -1.67 11.08 1.09
CA LYS A 68 -1.30 11.88 -0.10
C LYS A 68 -2.18 11.58 -1.31
N SER A 69 -3.22 10.79 -1.13
CA SER A 69 -4.06 10.28 -2.20
C SER A 69 -5.49 10.14 -1.71
N LEU A 70 -6.40 10.23 -2.67
CA LEU A 70 -7.83 10.04 -2.51
C LEU A 70 -8.22 8.88 -3.43
N VAL A 71 -9.05 7.94 -2.97
CA VAL A 71 -9.60 6.90 -3.82
C VAL A 71 -11.10 7.09 -3.94
N LEU A 72 -11.55 7.19 -5.18
CA LEU A 72 -12.92 7.40 -5.58
C LEU A 72 -13.48 6.14 -6.22
N ARG A 73 -14.77 5.91 -6.05
CA ARG A 73 -15.50 4.84 -6.74
C ARG A 73 -16.77 5.41 -7.36
N LEU A 74 -16.97 5.17 -8.65
CA LEU A 74 -18.22 5.51 -9.33
C LEU A 74 -19.34 4.52 -8.97
N PRO A 75 -20.61 4.94 -9.00
CA PRO A 75 -21.74 4.05 -8.81
C PRO A 75 -21.68 2.89 -9.81
N ASP A 76 -21.94 1.68 -9.33
CA ASP A 76 -21.96 0.43 -10.12
C ASP A 76 -20.64 0.06 -10.84
N ALA A 77 -19.56 0.82 -10.61
CA ALA A 77 -18.25 0.48 -11.15
C ALA A 77 -17.55 -0.59 -10.30
N ASP A 78 -16.97 -1.58 -10.98
CA ASP A 78 -15.97 -2.50 -10.43
C ASP A 78 -14.54 -1.96 -10.66
N SER A 79 -14.36 -0.64 -10.59
CA SER A 79 -13.03 -0.01 -10.65
C SER A 79 -13.01 1.17 -9.70
N VAL A 80 -11.80 1.62 -9.37
CA VAL A 80 -11.60 2.81 -8.54
C VAL A 80 -10.66 3.78 -9.24
N ILE A 81 -10.78 5.04 -8.86
CA ILE A 81 -9.98 6.14 -9.40
C ILE A 81 -9.16 6.68 -8.24
N LYS A 82 -7.84 6.51 -8.32
CA LYS A 82 -6.89 7.07 -7.37
C LYS A 82 -6.47 8.45 -7.86
N VAL A 83 -6.68 9.47 -7.03
CA VAL A 83 -6.32 10.87 -7.28
C VAL A 83 -5.17 11.25 -6.35
N ALA A 84 -4.12 11.83 -6.90
CA ALA A 84 -2.96 12.30 -6.13
C ALA A 84 -2.21 13.41 -6.91
N ALA A 85 -1.11 13.90 -6.33
CA ALA A 85 -0.22 14.81 -7.05
C ALA A 85 0.26 14.19 -8.37
N THR A 86 0.37 14.97 -9.44
CA THR A 86 0.74 14.49 -10.78
C THR A 86 2.00 13.63 -10.77
N ARG A 87 3.05 14.05 -10.05
CA ARG A 87 4.29 13.28 -9.92
C ARG A 87 4.09 11.89 -9.32
N THR A 88 3.15 11.74 -8.38
CA THR A 88 2.85 10.47 -7.70
C THR A 88 2.13 9.53 -8.66
N ILE A 89 1.10 10.03 -9.35
CA ILE A 89 0.37 9.25 -10.35
C ILE A 89 1.28 8.82 -11.51
N LEU A 90 2.12 9.72 -12.04
CA LEU A 90 3.03 9.38 -13.12
C LEU A 90 4.10 8.36 -12.69
N HIS A 91 4.55 8.43 -11.43
CA HIS A 91 5.47 7.45 -10.87
C HIS A 91 4.82 6.06 -10.75
N GLU A 92 3.64 5.97 -10.15
CA GLU A 92 2.89 4.71 -10.01
C GLU A 92 2.53 4.13 -11.39
N LEU A 93 2.11 4.98 -12.35
CA LEU A 93 1.84 4.58 -13.72
C LEU A 93 3.09 3.97 -14.40
N ALA A 94 4.28 4.52 -14.16
CA ALA A 94 5.52 3.97 -14.72
C ALA A 94 5.79 2.54 -14.21
N ILE A 95 5.45 2.25 -12.95
CA ILE A 95 5.50 0.89 -12.40
C ILE A 95 4.43 0.00 -13.05
N HIS A 96 3.18 0.47 -13.18
CA HIS A 96 2.10 -0.27 -13.85
C HIS A 96 2.42 -0.67 -15.29
N ARG A 97 3.14 0.18 -16.05
CA ARG A 97 3.59 -0.16 -17.40
C ARG A 97 4.47 -1.42 -17.45
N VAL A 98 5.19 -1.70 -16.37
CA VAL A 98 6.00 -2.92 -16.24
C VAL A 98 5.15 -4.07 -15.70
N ILE A 99 4.49 -3.88 -14.55
CA ILE A 99 3.84 -4.99 -13.82
C ILE A 99 2.60 -5.54 -14.53
N ASP A 100 1.81 -4.68 -15.20
CA ASP A 100 0.56 -5.11 -15.87
C ASP A 100 0.86 -6.00 -17.09
N SER A 101 2.07 -5.91 -17.66
CA SER A 101 2.50 -6.75 -18.78
C SER A 101 2.69 -8.22 -18.39
N GLN A 102 2.99 -8.50 -17.12
CA GLN A 102 3.28 -9.85 -16.62
C GLN A 102 2.03 -10.62 -16.14
N ARG A 103 0.88 -9.94 -16.01
CA ARG A 103 -0.41 -10.53 -15.59
C ARG A 103 -0.34 -11.37 -14.30
N CYS A 104 0.21 -10.80 -13.23
CA CYS A 104 0.19 -11.44 -11.92
C CYS A 104 -1.16 -11.18 -11.22
N PRO A 105 -1.96 -12.21 -10.90
CA PRO A 105 -3.28 -12.02 -10.27
C PRO A 105 -3.19 -11.48 -8.84
N SER A 106 -2.04 -11.65 -8.18
CA SER A 106 -1.78 -11.15 -6.83
C SER A 106 -1.21 -9.72 -6.81
N LEU A 107 -1.01 -9.09 -7.97
CA LEU A 107 -0.71 -7.66 -8.08
C LEU A 107 -1.95 -6.92 -8.59
N ARG A 108 -2.25 -5.79 -7.97
CA ARG A 108 -3.29 -4.88 -8.45
C ARG A 108 -2.91 -4.39 -9.85
N ALA A 109 -3.81 -4.56 -10.82
CA ALA A 109 -3.63 -4.05 -12.17
C ALA A 109 -4.26 -2.65 -12.36
N SER A 110 -3.71 -1.86 -13.27
CA SER A 110 -4.37 -0.66 -13.76
C SER A 110 -5.54 -1.02 -14.67
N ALA A 111 -6.57 -0.17 -14.70
CA ALA A 111 -7.68 -0.32 -15.64
C ALA A 111 -7.27 0.25 -17.01
N GLY A 112 -6.50 -0.53 -17.77
CA GLY A 112 -6.03 -0.16 -19.11
C GLY A 112 -5.05 1.01 -19.12
N LEU A 113 -4.25 1.17 -18.05
CA LEU A 113 -3.33 2.30 -17.85
C LEU A 113 -4.04 3.67 -17.96
N CYS A 114 -5.35 3.71 -17.65
CA CYS A 114 -6.16 4.90 -17.81
C CYS A 114 -5.80 5.94 -16.73
N HIS A 115 -5.32 7.10 -17.16
CA HIS A 115 -4.84 8.19 -16.31
C HIS A 115 -5.08 9.55 -16.98
N GLY A 116 -5.01 10.63 -16.20
CA GLY A 116 -5.23 11.98 -16.72
C GLY A 116 -5.08 13.05 -15.64
N LEU A 117 -5.43 14.28 -15.99
CA LEU A 117 -5.43 15.42 -15.06
C LEU A 117 -6.83 15.62 -14.48
N ILE A 118 -6.91 16.16 -13.27
CA ILE A 118 -8.19 16.60 -12.70
C ILE A 118 -8.36 18.08 -13.05
N SER A 119 -9.46 18.43 -13.71
CA SER A 119 -9.80 19.83 -13.99
C SER A 119 -10.64 20.44 -12.87
N GLY A 120 -10.63 21.77 -12.76
CA GLY A 120 -11.45 22.51 -11.79
C GLY A 120 -10.86 22.65 -10.38
N VAL A 121 -9.84 21.88 -10.01
CA VAL A 121 -9.23 21.89 -8.66
C VAL A 121 -7.84 22.56 -8.61
N GLY A 122 -7.47 23.28 -9.68
CA GLY A 122 -6.13 23.88 -9.87
C GLY A 122 -5.11 22.92 -10.49
N ASP A 123 -3.91 23.40 -10.78
CA ASP A 123 -2.85 22.59 -11.38
C ASP A 123 -2.24 21.58 -10.39
N GLY A 124 -1.82 20.43 -10.91
CA GLY A 124 -0.94 19.50 -10.19
C GLY A 124 -1.60 18.27 -9.57
N LEU A 125 -2.90 18.06 -9.80
CA LEU A 125 -3.58 16.79 -9.50
C LEU A 125 -3.80 15.96 -10.76
N ALA A 126 -3.61 14.66 -10.62
CA ALA A 126 -3.83 13.66 -11.65
C ALA A 126 -4.58 12.47 -11.07
N PHE A 127 -5.01 11.55 -11.93
CA PHE A 127 -5.60 10.30 -11.51
C PHE A 127 -5.05 9.09 -12.27
N LEU A 128 -5.21 7.93 -11.64
CA LEU A 128 -5.00 6.60 -12.22
C LEU A 128 -6.21 5.73 -11.90
N LYS A 129 -6.76 5.05 -12.91
CA LYS A 129 -7.85 4.08 -12.73
C LYS A 129 -7.27 2.69 -12.47
N LEU A 130 -7.76 2.02 -11.43
CA LEU A 130 -7.30 0.71 -10.99
C LEU A 130 -8.45 -0.32 -11.09
N GLN A 131 -8.15 -1.53 -11.56
CA GLN A 131 -9.15 -2.59 -11.75
C GLN A 131 -9.70 -3.10 -10.42
N HIS A 132 -10.98 -3.46 -10.41
CA HIS A 132 -11.69 -4.11 -9.31
C HIS A 132 -11.96 -3.22 -8.09
N TRP A 133 -13.16 -3.33 -7.54
CA TRP A 133 -13.40 -2.88 -6.18
C TRP A 133 -12.89 -3.95 -5.20
N CYS A 134 -11.97 -3.57 -4.31
CA CYS A 134 -11.39 -4.49 -3.33
C CYS A 134 -11.67 -4.04 -1.90
N GLN A 135 -11.71 -5.01 -0.98
CA GLN A 135 -11.93 -4.76 0.44
C GLN A 135 -10.61 -4.80 1.20
N PRO A 136 -10.42 -3.95 2.22
CA PRO A 136 -9.30 -4.08 3.15
C PRO A 136 -9.33 -5.43 3.86
N VAL A 137 -8.15 -5.99 4.10
CA VAL A 137 -8.00 -7.27 4.82
C VAL A 137 -7.68 -7.03 6.29
N SER A 138 -8.33 -7.78 7.17
CA SER A 138 -8.08 -7.72 8.62
C SER A 138 -7.62 -9.07 9.18
N GLY A 139 -6.83 -9.04 10.26
CA GLY A 139 -6.35 -10.26 10.93
C GLY A 139 -7.49 -11.16 11.41
N ASN A 140 -8.58 -10.56 11.89
CA ASN A 140 -9.79 -11.29 12.30
C ASN A 140 -10.41 -12.06 11.13
N GLN A 141 -10.35 -11.53 9.91
CA GLN A 141 -10.83 -12.21 8.71
C GLN A 141 -9.91 -13.39 8.34
N LEU A 142 -8.58 -13.19 8.36
CA LEU A 142 -7.62 -14.27 8.10
C LEU A 142 -7.85 -15.46 9.04
N ALA A 143 -8.00 -15.19 10.33
CA ALA A 143 -8.18 -16.23 11.35
C ALA A 143 -9.53 -16.94 11.23
N ARG A 144 -10.63 -16.18 11.07
CA ARG A 144 -11.98 -16.74 10.99
C ARG A 144 -12.16 -17.62 9.76
N ASP A 145 -11.66 -17.15 8.63
CA ASP A 145 -11.91 -17.78 7.32
C ASP A 145 -10.79 -18.78 6.95
N GLN A 146 -9.83 -19.02 7.85
CA GLN A 146 -8.69 -19.93 7.67
C GLN A 146 -7.88 -19.63 6.39
N LEU A 147 -7.75 -18.34 6.05
CA LEU A 147 -7.15 -17.88 4.79
C LEU A 147 -5.63 -17.73 4.86
N VAL A 148 -5.00 -17.95 6.01
CA VAL A 148 -3.58 -17.64 6.26
C VAL A 148 -2.66 -18.27 5.21
N HIS A 149 -2.84 -19.56 4.89
CA HIS A 149 -2.02 -20.25 3.89
C HIS A 149 -2.24 -19.69 2.48
N LEU A 150 -3.50 -19.54 2.05
CA LEU A 150 -3.84 -19.00 0.74
C LEU A 150 -3.29 -17.59 0.54
N PHE A 151 -3.48 -16.74 1.55
CA PHE A 151 -3.06 -15.35 1.51
C PHE A 151 -1.53 -15.23 1.59
N TRP A 152 -0.86 -16.15 2.30
CA TRP A 152 0.59 -16.24 2.24
C TRP A 152 1.07 -16.53 0.81
N ASP A 153 0.55 -17.57 0.18
CA ASP A 153 0.99 -17.97 -1.16
C ASP A 153 0.78 -16.84 -2.18
N GLN A 154 -0.34 -16.12 -2.09
CA GLN A 154 -0.63 -14.96 -2.94
C GLN A 154 0.29 -13.77 -2.64
N ALA A 155 0.54 -13.46 -1.37
CA ALA A 155 1.42 -12.36 -1.00
C ALA A 155 2.88 -12.65 -1.37
N GLU A 156 3.35 -13.88 -1.15
CA GLU A 156 4.67 -14.34 -1.57
C GLU A 156 4.82 -14.24 -3.08
N ALA A 157 3.83 -14.74 -3.85
CA ALA A 157 3.85 -14.66 -5.31
C ALA A 157 3.90 -13.20 -5.80
N ALA A 158 3.13 -12.30 -5.19
CA ALA A 158 3.13 -10.88 -5.54
C ALA A 158 4.52 -10.24 -5.34
N VAL A 159 5.12 -10.40 -4.16
CA VAL A 159 6.42 -9.81 -3.84
C VAL A 159 7.53 -10.44 -4.68
N GLN A 160 7.51 -11.77 -4.83
CA GLN A 160 8.47 -12.49 -5.67
C GLN A 160 8.40 -12.02 -7.13
N GLN A 161 7.20 -11.79 -7.66
CA GLN A 161 7.01 -11.31 -9.03
C GLN A 161 7.58 -9.89 -9.21
N LEU A 162 7.37 -8.99 -8.25
CA LEU A 162 7.99 -7.66 -8.26
C LEU A 162 9.51 -7.77 -8.30
N HIS A 163 10.10 -8.62 -7.44
CA HIS A 163 11.55 -8.80 -7.38
C HIS A 163 12.13 -9.40 -8.68
N THR A 164 11.43 -10.34 -9.32
CA THR A 164 11.80 -10.88 -10.65
C THR A 164 11.81 -9.79 -11.73
N MET A 165 10.96 -8.77 -11.62
CA MET A 165 10.95 -7.60 -12.49
C MET A 165 11.95 -6.51 -12.04
N HIS A 166 12.80 -6.80 -11.07
CA HIS A 166 13.71 -5.83 -10.45
C HIS A 166 12.97 -4.61 -9.88
N ILE A 167 11.80 -4.83 -9.26
CA ILE A 167 11.01 -3.78 -8.60
C ILE A 167 10.98 -4.07 -7.11
N LEU A 168 11.32 -3.06 -6.30
CA LEU A 168 11.14 -3.05 -4.85
C LEU A 168 9.85 -2.30 -4.51
N HIS A 169 9.01 -2.83 -3.64
CA HIS A 169 7.74 -2.17 -3.28
C HIS A 169 7.94 -1.04 -2.29
N ARG A 170 8.77 -1.24 -1.26
CA ARG A 170 9.15 -0.23 -0.25
C ARG A 170 8.06 0.28 0.68
N ASP A 171 6.89 -0.33 0.68
CA ASP A 171 5.79 -0.01 1.61
C ASP A 171 4.89 -1.23 1.83
N ILE A 172 5.49 -2.42 1.99
CA ILE A 172 4.74 -3.65 2.31
C ILE A 172 4.16 -3.53 3.72
N LYS A 173 2.83 -3.54 3.82
CA LYS A 173 2.08 -3.41 5.08
C LYS A 173 0.63 -3.92 4.90
N PRO A 174 -0.11 -4.21 5.99
CA PRO A 174 -1.48 -4.70 5.92
C PRO A 174 -2.42 -3.84 5.05
N ALA A 175 -2.32 -2.51 5.12
CA ALA A 175 -3.19 -1.60 4.39
C ALA A 175 -3.01 -1.64 2.86
N ASN A 176 -1.89 -2.18 2.39
CA ASN A 176 -1.57 -2.30 0.96
C ASN A 176 -1.98 -3.68 0.40
N PHE A 177 -2.49 -4.58 1.24
CA PHE A 177 -3.11 -5.81 0.79
C PHE A 177 -4.63 -5.71 0.86
N LEU A 178 -5.27 -5.94 -0.28
CA LEU A 178 -6.72 -5.90 -0.43
C LEU A 178 -7.24 -7.27 -0.89
N ALA A 179 -8.52 -7.54 -0.68
CA ALA A 179 -9.18 -8.75 -1.13
C ALA A 179 -10.21 -8.45 -2.23
N HIS A 180 -10.18 -9.26 -3.29
CA HIS A 180 -11.20 -9.28 -4.34
C HIS A 180 -11.61 -10.72 -4.62
N ASN A 181 -12.91 -11.03 -4.53
CA ASN A 181 -13.42 -12.39 -4.77
C ASN A 181 -12.66 -13.49 -4.01
N GLY A 182 -12.28 -13.22 -2.75
CA GLY A 182 -11.53 -14.16 -1.91
C GLY A 182 -10.05 -14.32 -2.26
N GLN A 183 -9.52 -13.52 -3.17
CA GLN A 183 -8.10 -13.48 -3.53
C GLN A 183 -7.44 -12.22 -2.96
N LEU A 184 -6.23 -12.38 -2.41
CA LEU A 184 -5.39 -11.29 -1.95
C LEU A 184 -4.65 -10.64 -3.13
N VAL A 185 -4.66 -9.31 -3.15
CA VAL A 185 -3.93 -8.50 -4.11
C VAL A 185 -3.08 -7.46 -3.38
N LEU A 186 -1.82 -7.33 -3.78
CA LEU A 186 -0.91 -6.28 -3.35
C LEU A 186 -1.15 -5.02 -4.20
N ASN A 187 -1.33 -3.89 -3.53
CA ASN A 187 -1.72 -2.60 -4.09
C ASN A 187 -0.78 -1.48 -3.63
N ASP A 188 -0.89 -0.31 -4.26
CA ASP A 188 -0.23 0.95 -3.91
C ASP A 188 1.28 0.98 -4.18
N PHE A 189 1.64 1.25 -5.44
CA PHE A 189 3.02 1.26 -5.91
C PHE A 189 3.65 2.67 -5.87
N ASP A 190 3.07 3.62 -5.14
CA ASP A 190 3.55 5.01 -5.04
C ASP A 190 4.99 5.12 -4.53
N MET A 191 5.41 4.16 -3.70
CA MET A 191 6.76 4.11 -3.16
C MET A 191 7.65 3.12 -3.90
N ALA A 192 7.15 2.35 -4.86
CA ALA A 192 7.94 1.33 -5.53
C ALA A 192 9.08 1.95 -6.37
N CYS A 193 10.15 1.22 -6.62
CA CYS A 193 11.22 1.66 -7.53
C CYS A 193 11.89 0.49 -8.21
N GLN A 194 12.56 0.75 -9.35
CA GLN A 194 13.43 -0.26 -9.95
C GLN A 194 14.68 -0.45 -9.08
N SER A 195 15.08 -1.68 -8.81
CA SER A 195 16.25 -2.00 -7.98
C SER A 195 17.57 -1.55 -8.61
N CYS A 196 17.59 -1.35 -9.93
CA CYS A 196 18.74 -0.81 -10.66
C CYS A 196 18.88 0.73 -10.54
N GLN A 197 17.90 1.44 -9.98
CA GLN A 197 18.06 2.87 -9.70
C GLN A 197 19.10 3.06 -8.59
N THR A 198 20.29 3.57 -8.96
CA THR A 198 21.44 3.70 -8.07
C THR A 198 21.32 4.90 -7.11
N GLY A 199 21.98 4.77 -5.95
CA GLY A 199 22.38 5.90 -5.12
C GLY A 199 21.28 6.46 -4.21
N GLU A 200 20.64 7.55 -4.61
CA GLU A 200 19.80 8.36 -3.70
C GLU A 200 18.41 7.78 -3.47
N ILE A 201 17.81 7.14 -4.49
CA ILE A 201 16.42 6.64 -4.40
C ILE A 201 16.33 5.47 -3.44
N SER A 202 17.26 4.50 -3.53
CA SER A 202 17.30 3.33 -2.65
C SER A 202 17.75 3.66 -1.23
N ARG A 203 18.48 4.77 -1.02
CA ARG A 203 18.90 5.26 0.30
C ARG A 203 17.83 6.09 1.02
N ARG A 204 16.80 6.54 0.32
CA ARG A 204 15.74 7.37 0.91
C ARG A 204 14.78 6.49 1.73
N PRO A 205 14.68 6.68 3.06
CA PRO A 205 13.69 5.97 3.85
C PRO A 205 12.29 6.45 3.45
N VAL A 206 11.47 5.54 2.92
CA VAL A 206 10.09 5.77 2.47
C VAL A 206 9.19 4.65 2.97
N GLY A 207 7.88 4.84 2.87
CA GLY A 207 6.90 3.89 3.36
C GLY A 207 6.57 4.10 4.84
N THR A 208 5.99 3.07 5.45
CA THR A 208 5.41 3.14 6.79
C THR A 208 6.38 2.57 7.82
N MET A 209 6.96 3.45 8.65
CA MET A 209 8.00 3.12 9.62
C MET A 209 7.70 1.89 10.49
N ALA A 210 6.45 1.72 10.92
CA ALA A 210 6.05 0.57 11.72
C ALA A 210 6.23 -0.79 11.02
N PHE A 211 6.30 -0.82 9.68
CA PHE A 211 6.48 -2.03 8.88
C PHE A 211 7.82 -2.05 8.12
N TRP A 212 8.69 -1.08 8.35
CA TRP A 212 10.05 -1.16 7.83
C TRP A 212 10.80 -2.36 8.39
N SER A 213 11.70 -2.89 7.57
CA SER A 213 12.72 -3.83 8.00
C SER A 213 13.47 -3.31 9.25
N PRO A 214 13.81 -4.18 10.22
CA PRO A 214 14.54 -3.78 11.42
C PRO A 214 15.82 -2.98 11.15
N ARG A 215 16.53 -3.28 10.05
CA ARG A 215 17.74 -2.55 9.64
C ARG A 215 17.47 -1.15 9.07
N CYS A 216 16.23 -0.80 8.74
CA CYS A 216 15.90 0.59 8.39
C CYS A 216 15.78 1.47 9.64
N ASP A 217 15.33 0.89 10.76
CA ASP A 217 15.30 1.59 12.05
C ASP A 217 16.71 1.67 12.63
N VAL A 218 17.56 0.67 12.41
CA VAL A 218 18.97 0.70 12.83
C VAL A 218 19.78 1.35 11.72
N GLU A 219 20.12 2.63 11.84
CA GLU A 219 20.87 3.37 10.80
C GLU A 219 22.23 2.71 10.48
N ILE A 220 22.29 1.85 9.45
CA ILE A 220 23.54 1.21 9.00
C ILE A 220 24.27 2.16 8.02
N PRO A 221 25.58 2.43 8.21
CA PRO A 221 26.35 3.22 7.25
C PRO A 221 26.32 2.61 5.85
N GLY A 222 25.92 3.41 4.86
CA GLY A 222 25.81 2.94 3.47
C GLY A 222 24.60 2.05 3.18
N TRP A 223 23.64 1.96 4.11
CA TRP A 223 22.38 1.24 3.93
C TRP A 223 21.67 1.67 2.66
N HIS A 224 21.07 0.70 1.98
CA HIS A 224 20.18 0.89 0.86
C HIS A 224 19.06 -0.15 0.93
N TYR A 225 17.87 0.24 0.48
CA TYR A 225 16.73 -0.66 0.41
C TYR A 225 17.04 -1.84 -0.52
N ALA A 226 16.74 -3.05 -0.08
CA ALA A 226 17.00 -4.30 -0.80
C ALA A 226 15.78 -5.24 -0.75
N PRO A 227 15.75 -6.31 -1.56
CA PRO A 227 14.65 -7.28 -1.57
C PRO A 227 14.30 -7.83 -0.18
N GLU A 228 15.31 -8.02 0.67
CA GLU A 228 15.17 -8.51 2.05
C GLU A 228 14.28 -7.60 2.89
N ASP A 229 14.25 -6.29 2.61
CA ASP A 229 13.40 -5.36 3.36
C ASP A 229 11.91 -5.54 3.03
N ASP A 230 11.57 -5.85 1.77
CA ASP A 230 10.19 -6.19 1.41
C ASP A 230 9.77 -7.51 2.06
N TRP A 231 10.67 -8.50 2.13
CA TRP A 231 10.41 -9.76 2.83
C TRP A 231 10.19 -9.56 4.33
N MET A 232 10.99 -8.70 4.98
CA MET A 232 10.79 -8.34 6.38
C MET A 232 9.47 -7.57 6.59
N GLY A 233 9.12 -6.66 5.68
CA GLY A 233 7.82 -5.98 5.71
C GLY A 233 6.63 -6.94 5.54
N LEU A 234 6.78 -7.97 4.71
CA LEU A 234 5.78 -9.02 4.54
C LEU A 234 5.64 -9.87 5.81
N ALA A 235 6.76 -10.27 6.43
CA ALA A 235 6.74 -11.01 7.70
C ALA A 235 6.07 -10.19 8.82
N LEU A 236 6.35 -8.89 8.92
CA LEU A 236 5.70 -8.00 9.89
C LEU A 236 4.21 -7.78 9.60
N THR A 237 3.81 -7.80 8.32
CA THR A 237 2.41 -7.77 7.91
C THR A 237 1.64 -8.98 8.45
N PHE A 238 2.19 -10.18 8.22
CA PHE A 238 1.60 -11.42 8.74
C PHE A 238 1.65 -11.48 10.28
N ALA A 239 2.75 -11.04 10.90
CA ALA A 239 2.86 -10.96 12.35
C ALA A 239 1.76 -10.05 12.92
N SER A 240 1.44 -8.95 12.22
CA SER A 240 0.38 -8.04 12.64
C SER A 240 -1.01 -8.65 12.50
N TRP A 241 -1.30 -9.30 11.38
CA TRP A 241 -2.60 -9.99 11.20
C TRP A 241 -2.80 -11.15 12.17
N LEU A 242 -1.72 -11.84 12.55
CA LEU A 242 -1.76 -12.95 13.52
C LEU A 242 -1.71 -12.47 14.98
N GLY A 243 -1.66 -11.16 15.23
CA GLY A 243 -1.64 -10.59 16.58
C GLY A 243 -0.31 -10.76 17.33
N VAL A 244 0.74 -11.22 16.65
CA VAL A 244 2.11 -11.34 17.18
C VAL A 244 2.79 -9.99 17.25
N TYR A 245 2.46 -9.09 16.31
CA TYR A 245 3.03 -7.75 16.22
C TYR A 245 1.96 -6.67 16.29
N GLN A 246 2.09 -5.76 17.25
CA GLN A 246 1.23 -4.59 17.36
C GLN A 246 2.04 -3.33 17.04
N PRO A 247 1.86 -2.72 15.85
CA PRO A 247 2.53 -1.48 15.52
C PRO A 247 2.05 -0.36 16.46
N ALA A 248 2.99 0.36 17.08
CA ALA A 248 2.65 1.45 17.99
C ALA A 248 1.86 2.55 17.25
N LEU A 249 0.66 2.88 17.74
CA LEU A 249 -0.24 3.87 17.11
C LEU A 249 0.18 5.33 17.36
N ARG A 250 1.14 5.62 18.26
CA ARG A 250 1.55 7.01 18.59
C ARG A 250 3.05 7.18 18.91
N SER A 251 3.63 8.10 18.14
CA SER A 251 4.78 9.01 18.32
C SER A 251 6.24 8.51 18.45
N PRO A 252 7.20 9.22 17.81
CA PRO A 252 8.58 8.79 17.57
C PRO A 252 9.60 9.25 18.63
N SER A 253 9.15 9.80 19.77
CA SER A 253 10.00 10.67 20.58
C SER A 253 10.63 10.04 21.84
N THR A 254 10.37 8.77 22.14
CA THR A 254 10.89 8.16 23.40
C THR A 254 11.48 6.77 23.27
N CYS A 255 11.30 6.07 22.14
CA CYS A 255 11.95 4.77 21.91
C CYS A 255 13.16 4.95 21.00
N SER A 256 14.31 4.46 21.44
CA SER A 256 15.48 4.39 20.56
C SER A 256 15.15 3.58 19.32
N PRO A 257 15.74 3.89 18.15
CA PRO A 257 15.53 3.09 16.95
C PRO A 257 15.90 1.59 17.17
N SER A 258 16.87 1.31 18.05
CA SER A 258 17.22 -0.05 18.48
C SER A 258 16.09 -0.80 19.19
N ALA A 259 15.27 -0.13 20.01
CA ALA A 259 14.16 -0.76 20.71
C ALA A 259 13.05 -1.22 19.73
N ASN A 260 12.78 -0.42 18.69
CA ASN A 260 11.83 -0.81 17.64
C ASN A 260 12.36 -1.97 16.79
N ALA A 261 13.66 -1.98 16.49
CA ALA A 261 14.29 -3.06 15.75
C ALA A 261 14.22 -4.41 16.50
N SER A 262 14.51 -4.42 17.80
CA SER A 262 14.40 -5.63 18.64
C SER A 262 12.97 -6.16 18.72
N VAL A 263 11.97 -5.27 18.80
CA VAL A 263 10.54 -5.67 18.79
C VAL A 263 10.16 -6.32 17.46
N LYS A 264 10.56 -5.71 16.34
CA LYS A 264 10.30 -6.24 14.99
C LYS A 264 11.00 -7.57 14.76
N LEU A 265 12.28 -7.69 15.12
CA LEU A 265 13.03 -8.96 15.03
C LEU A 265 12.39 -10.03 15.91
N GLY A 266 12.02 -9.70 17.15
CA GLY A 266 11.33 -10.61 18.06
C GLY A 266 10.03 -11.14 17.47
N ALA A 267 9.21 -10.27 16.85
CA ALA A 267 7.97 -10.69 16.20
C ALA A 267 8.21 -11.66 15.04
N VAL A 268 9.18 -11.39 14.17
CA VAL A 268 9.52 -12.29 13.04
C VAL A 268 10.10 -13.61 13.56
N HIS A 269 10.96 -13.57 14.59
CA HIS A 269 11.49 -14.75 15.25
C HIS A 269 10.38 -15.63 15.84
N THR A 270 9.35 -15.03 16.45
CA THR A 270 8.18 -15.77 16.95
C THR A 270 7.47 -16.52 15.83
N LEU A 271 7.27 -15.90 14.65
CA LEU A 271 6.67 -16.58 13.50
C LEU A 271 7.54 -17.70 12.94
N LEU A 272 8.87 -17.58 13.04
CA LEU A 272 9.83 -18.62 12.64
C LEU A 272 10.03 -19.70 13.71
N SER A 273 9.36 -19.62 14.86
CA SER A 273 9.48 -20.62 15.93
C SER A 273 8.55 -21.82 15.66
N PRO A 274 8.88 -23.05 16.12
CA PRO A 274 8.10 -24.26 15.84
C PRO A 274 6.60 -24.20 16.17
N GLY A 275 6.18 -23.31 17.07
CA GLY A 275 4.76 -23.10 17.41
C GLY A 275 3.90 -22.48 16.31
N PHE A 276 4.49 -21.87 15.28
CA PHE A 276 3.77 -21.26 14.15
C PHE A 276 3.75 -22.11 12.89
N GLU A 277 4.43 -23.26 12.88
CA GLU A 277 4.51 -24.17 11.71
C GLU A 277 3.16 -24.79 11.32
N VAL A 278 2.21 -24.84 12.26
CA VAL A 278 0.84 -25.32 12.00
C VAL A 278 -0.04 -24.21 11.42
N MET A 279 0.31 -22.94 11.65
CA MET A 279 -0.49 -21.78 11.25
C MET A 279 -0.01 -21.15 9.93
N LEU A 280 1.29 -21.25 9.64
CA LEU A 280 1.92 -20.74 8.44
C LEU A 280 2.40 -21.90 7.56
N PRO A 281 2.32 -21.77 6.23
CA PRO A 281 2.83 -22.81 5.32
C PRO A 281 4.35 -22.95 5.44
N GLY A 282 4.88 -24.14 5.08
CA GLY A 282 6.33 -24.38 5.07
C GLY A 282 7.12 -23.42 4.17
N SER A 283 6.49 -22.90 3.11
CA SER A 283 7.04 -21.86 2.24
C SER A 283 7.37 -20.57 3.00
N PHE A 284 6.62 -20.24 4.07
CA PHE A 284 6.89 -19.08 4.92
C PHE A 284 8.32 -19.09 5.46
N ARG A 285 8.70 -20.18 6.14
CA ARG A 285 10.04 -20.31 6.72
C ARG A 285 11.10 -20.28 5.62
N GLN A 286 10.87 -21.01 4.53
CA GLN A 286 11.82 -21.07 3.41
C GLN A 286 12.11 -19.68 2.83
N ARG A 287 11.08 -18.81 2.77
CA ARG A 287 11.20 -17.45 2.24
C ARG A 287 11.80 -16.46 3.22
N ILE A 288 11.33 -16.48 4.47
CA ILE A 288 11.63 -15.43 5.45
C ILE A 288 12.93 -15.69 6.20
N GLN A 289 13.31 -16.95 6.44
CA GLN A 289 14.52 -17.27 7.21
C GLN A 289 15.80 -16.62 6.64
N PRO A 290 16.09 -16.68 5.32
CA PRO A 290 17.31 -16.06 4.80
C PRO A 290 17.35 -14.53 4.97
N ALA A 291 16.22 -13.86 4.73
CA ALA A 291 16.10 -12.41 4.92
C ALA A 291 16.25 -12.03 6.41
N TYR A 292 15.63 -12.81 7.31
CA TYR A 292 15.76 -12.63 8.75
C TYR A 292 17.20 -12.77 9.22
N ASP A 293 17.90 -13.83 8.81
CA ASP A 293 19.28 -14.10 9.25
C ASP A 293 20.24 -12.97 8.82
N GLN A 294 20.11 -12.50 7.58
CA GLN A 294 20.88 -11.37 7.07
C GLN A 294 20.60 -10.09 7.85
N VAL A 295 19.33 -9.69 7.96
CA VAL A 295 18.93 -8.45 8.64
C VAL A 295 19.30 -8.48 10.12
N ASN A 296 19.14 -9.61 10.80
CA ASN A 296 19.52 -9.78 12.20
C ASN A 296 21.04 -9.62 12.40
N SER A 297 21.84 -10.23 11.54
CA SER A 297 23.31 -10.09 11.58
C SER A 297 23.76 -8.63 11.40
N GLU A 298 23.18 -7.94 10.40
CA GLU A 298 23.45 -6.53 10.10
C GLU A 298 23.08 -5.62 11.29
N VAL A 299 21.91 -5.83 11.91
CA VAL A 299 21.44 -5.08 13.08
C VAL A 299 22.35 -5.30 14.29
N VAL A 300 22.70 -6.54 14.60
CA VAL A 300 23.58 -6.88 15.73
C VAL A 300 24.95 -6.23 15.55
N SER A 301 25.52 -6.29 14.34
CA SER A 301 26.78 -5.64 14.02
C SER A 301 26.73 -4.13 14.27
N ALA A 302 25.69 -3.45 13.79
CA ALA A 302 25.55 -2.00 13.96
C ALA A 302 25.40 -1.59 15.43
N GLN A 303 24.71 -2.38 16.25
CA GLN A 303 24.57 -2.12 17.69
C GLN A 303 25.92 -2.22 18.42
N CYS A 304 26.75 -3.21 18.08
CA CYS A 304 28.09 -3.34 18.65
C CYS A 304 29.00 -2.14 18.32
N HIS A 305 28.91 -1.59 17.11
CA HIS A 305 29.70 -0.41 16.71
C HIS A 305 29.25 0.89 17.40
N SER A 306 27.98 0.97 17.83
CA SER A 306 27.46 2.15 18.55
C SER A 306 27.80 2.18 20.05
N ALA A 307 28.26 1.05 20.60
CA ALA A 307 28.53 0.88 22.04
C ALA A 307 30.02 0.96 22.41
N GLY A 308 30.92 1.07 21.43
CA GLY A 308 32.38 1.21 21.61
C GLY A 308 32.87 2.59 21.19
#